data_AF-A0A7X9ADE3-F1
#
_entry.id   AF-A0A7X9ADE3-F1
#
_cell.length_a   1.000
_cell.length_b   1.000
_cell.length_c   1.000
_cell.angle_alpha   90.00
_cell.angle_beta   90.00
_cell.angle_gamma   90.00
#
_symmetry.space_group_name_H-M   'P 1'
#
loop_
_entity.id
_entity.type
_entity.pdbx_description
1 polymer ?
#
loop_
_entity_poly.entity_id
_entity_poly.type
_entity_poly.pdbx_seq_one_letter_code
_entity_poly.pdbx_strand_id
1 'polypeptide(L)'
;MSIFINRLAGEGKEGIQTREEYNYAKEQLLKLDRGVLVDALLKLAIEPGSASLLVSGLIASQEERIVLFQDYIRRVTHQSRKTSLTGHQILQILTRALDLLDPERIAPKTGLQLLESFYLTDSWALESTTELDFDFEYLFTEVAYSLFDEFAVRCKDHEYVQTMIKRLLADDGYGMRGNLKNVTRL
;
A
#
# COMPACT_ATOMS: atom_id res chain seq x y z
N MET A 1 22.70 10.33 32.70
CA MET A 1 23.23 9.28 31.79
C MET A 1 23.31 7.98 32.58
N SER A 2 22.90 6.85 31.99
CA SER A 2 23.01 5.48 32.53
C SER A 2 21.81 4.89 33.32
N ILE A 3 20.63 4.74 32.67
CA ILE A 3 19.68 3.65 33.00
C ILE A 3 19.03 3.00 31.75
N PHE A 4 18.96 3.67 30.59
CA PHE A 4 18.16 3.18 29.45
C PHE A 4 18.85 2.27 28.42
N ILE A 5 20.14 1.95 28.56
CA ILE A 5 20.87 1.17 27.53
C ILE A 5 20.68 -0.35 27.68
N ASN A 6 20.25 -0.86 28.84
CA ASN A 6 20.18 -2.31 29.09
C ASN A 6 18.81 -2.96 28.83
N ARG A 7 17.94 -2.38 27.99
CA ARG A 7 16.63 -2.97 27.66
C ARG A 7 16.49 -3.44 26.21
N LEU A 8 17.61 -3.73 25.52
CA LEU A 8 17.63 -4.22 24.14
C LEU A 8 18.39 -5.53 23.94
N ALA A 9 18.80 -6.20 25.01
CA ALA A 9 19.44 -7.52 24.95
C ALA A 9 18.64 -8.51 25.80
N GLY A 10 17.71 -9.22 25.17
CA GLY A 10 16.94 -10.29 25.81
C GLY A 10 15.53 -10.39 25.25
N GLU A 11 15.29 -11.49 24.52
CA GLU A 11 14.00 -11.98 24.02
C GLU A 11 13.44 -11.18 22.83
N GLY A 12 12.97 -11.91 21.80
CA GLY A 12 12.60 -11.37 20.49
C GLY A 12 11.53 -10.30 20.57
N LYS A 13 11.95 -9.04 20.68
CA LYS A 13 11.06 -7.88 20.70
C LYS A 13 10.51 -7.64 19.31
N GLU A 14 9.21 -7.90 19.17
CA GLU A 14 8.37 -7.46 18.06
C GLU A 14 8.42 -5.93 17.93
N GLY A 15 9.30 -5.42 17.07
CA GLY A 15 9.20 -4.08 16.47
C GLY A 15 9.01 -2.88 17.41
N ILE A 16 8.54 -1.78 16.82
CA ILE A 16 8.12 -0.56 17.53
C ILE A 16 6.66 -0.74 17.91
N GLN A 17 6.33 -0.77 19.21
CA GLN A 17 4.98 -1.16 19.66
C GLN A 17 4.13 0.01 20.14
N THR A 18 4.74 1.15 20.44
CA THR A 18 4.05 2.32 20.98
C THR A 18 4.30 3.58 20.16
N ARG A 19 3.37 4.54 20.24
CA ARG A 19 3.50 5.84 19.59
C ARG A 19 4.69 6.62 20.13
N GLU A 20 4.97 6.50 21.43
CA GLU A 20 6.12 7.10 22.09
C GLU A 20 7.44 6.53 21.56
N GLU A 21 7.56 5.20 21.46
CA GLU A 21 8.73 4.54 20.87
C GLU A 21 8.92 4.94 19.41
N TYR A 22 7.84 5.00 18.63
CA TYR A 22 7.89 5.46 17.24
C TYR A 22 8.42 6.88 17.12
N ASN A 23 7.86 7.81 17.89
CA ASN A 23 8.28 9.22 17.85
C ASN A 23 9.73 9.38 18.32
N TYR A 24 10.12 8.69 19.39
CA TYR A 24 11.50 8.71 19.85
C TYR A 24 12.46 8.16 18.79
N ALA A 25 12.14 7.01 18.19
CA ALA A 25 12.95 6.41 17.13
C ALA A 25 13.07 7.36 15.93
N LYS A 26 11.96 7.95 15.49
CA LYS A 26 11.93 8.96 14.42
C LYS A 26 12.86 10.14 14.73
N GLU A 27 12.79 10.71 15.93
CA GLU A 27 13.65 11.82 16.34
C GLU A 27 15.13 11.46 16.35
N GLN A 28 15.49 10.24 16.78
CA GLN A 28 16.89 9.81 16.75
C GLN A 28 17.38 9.56 15.33
N LEU A 29 16.55 8.95 14.46
CA LEU A 29 16.88 8.71 13.06
C LEU A 29 17.11 10.03 12.31
N LEU A 30 16.31 11.07 12.59
CA LEU A 30 16.46 12.40 11.97
C LEU A 30 17.78 13.12 12.33
N LYS A 31 18.47 12.70 13.39
CA LYS A 31 19.79 13.25 13.78
C LYS A 31 20.96 12.58 13.07
N LEU A 32 20.72 11.42 12.43
CA LEU A 32 21.77 10.70 11.72
C LEU A 32 22.10 11.38 10.39
N ASP A 33 23.32 11.17 9.93
CA ASP A 33 23.72 11.58 8.59
C ASP A 33 22.91 10.83 7.52
N ARG A 34 22.66 11.50 6.39
CA ARG A 34 21.87 10.94 5.28
C ARG A 34 22.47 9.65 4.74
N GLY A 35 23.80 9.58 4.61
CA GLY A 35 24.49 8.38 4.11
C GLY A 35 24.23 7.16 5.00
N VAL A 36 24.24 7.36 6.32
CA VAL A 36 23.94 6.28 7.29
C VAL A 36 22.52 5.75 7.13
N LEU A 37 21.55 6.65 6.91
CA LEU A 37 20.15 6.26 6.69
C LEU A 37 19.98 5.51 5.35
N VAL A 38 20.64 5.96 4.29
CA VAL A 38 20.62 5.28 2.98
C VAL A 38 21.20 3.87 3.09
N ASP A 39 22.38 3.72 3.69
CA ASP A 39 23.02 2.41 3.85
C ASP A 39 22.17 1.45 4.71
N ALA A 40 21.49 1.97 5.74
CA ALA A 40 20.58 1.18 6.55
C ALA A 40 19.35 0.70 5.74
N LEU A 41 18.75 1.58 4.93
CA LEU A 41 17.63 1.21 4.05
C LEU A 41 18.05 0.16 3.03
N LEU A 42 19.23 0.31 2.41
CA LEU A 42 19.75 -0.67 1.45
C LEU A 42 20.03 -2.01 2.12
N LYS A 43 20.58 -2.03 3.35
CA LYS A 43 20.77 -3.27 4.12
C LYS A 43 19.46 -3.99 4.41
N LEU A 44 18.40 -3.25 4.75
CA LEU A 44 17.07 -3.83 4.97
C LEU A 44 16.44 -4.37 3.67
N ALA A 45 16.80 -3.78 2.53
CA ALA A 45 16.28 -4.15 1.21
C ALA A 45 17.04 -5.31 0.53
N ILE A 46 18.10 -5.85 1.14
CA ILE A 46 18.86 -6.99 0.59
C ILE A 46 17.95 -8.21 0.40
N GLU A 47 17.09 -8.48 1.38
CA GLU A 47 16.17 -9.61 1.31
C GLU A 47 14.86 -9.21 0.62
N PRO A 48 14.28 -10.09 -0.22
CA PRO A 48 12.97 -9.87 -0.81
C PRO A 48 11.91 -9.67 0.29
N GLY A 49 11.25 -8.51 0.28
CA GLY A 49 10.24 -8.17 1.30
C GLY A 49 9.80 -6.72 1.23
N SER A 50 8.99 -6.28 2.21
CA SER A 50 8.40 -4.93 2.24
C SER A 50 9.44 -3.81 2.13
N ALA A 51 10.62 -3.97 2.74
CA ALA A 51 11.71 -2.99 2.64
C ALA A 51 12.26 -2.86 1.21
N SER A 52 12.42 -3.96 0.48
CA SER A 52 12.85 -3.96 -0.92
C SER A 52 11.83 -3.28 -1.83
N LEU A 53 10.53 -3.54 -1.62
CA LEU A 53 9.45 -2.88 -2.37
C LEU A 53 9.40 -1.37 -2.11
N LEU A 54 9.60 -0.96 -0.85
CA LEU A 54 9.68 0.45 -0.46
C LEU A 54 10.84 1.16 -1.16
N VAL A 55 12.06 0.60 -1.07
CA VAL A 55 13.25 1.20 -1.69
C VAL A 55 13.07 1.30 -3.20
N SER A 56 12.53 0.27 -3.85
CA SER A 56 12.24 0.29 -5.29
C SER A 56 11.30 1.44 -5.66
N GLY A 57 10.22 1.65 -4.89
CA GLY A 57 9.29 2.77 -5.12
C GLY A 57 9.91 4.15 -4.88
N LEU A 58 10.81 4.28 -3.88
CA LEU A 58 11.49 5.54 -3.57
C LEU A 58 12.42 6.01 -4.68
N ILE A 59 13.12 5.09 -5.34
CA ILE A 59 14.10 5.42 -6.40
C ILE A 59 13.49 5.41 -7.81
N ALA A 60 12.31 4.85 -7.98
CA ALA A 60 11.62 4.76 -9.27
C ALA A 60 11.14 6.14 -9.77
N SER A 61 11.35 6.38 -11.07
CA SER A 61 10.68 7.44 -11.83
C SER A 61 9.17 7.25 -11.88
N GLN A 62 8.44 8.25 -12.36
CA GLN A 62 6.98 8.18 -12.42
C GLN A 62 6.48 7.06 -13.32
N GLU A 63 7.14 6.85 -14.46
CA GLU A 63 6.82 5.79 -15.42
C GLU A 63 7.12 4.41 -14.82
N GLU A 64 8.25 4.26 -14.13
CA GLU A 64 8.63 3.02 -13.45
C GLU A 64 7.67 2.69 -12.30
N ARG A 65 7.16 3.69 -11.57
CA ARG A 65 6.15 3.49 -10.52
C ARG A 65 4.86 2.86 -11.04
N ILE A 66 4.43 3.23 -12.25
CA ILE A 66 3.26 2.62 -12.90
C ILE A 66 3.55 1.15 -13.23
N VAL A 67 4.74 0.85 -13.75
CA VAL A 67 5.16 -0.53 -14.05
C VAL A 67 5.24 -1.37 -12.77
N LEU A 68 5.83 -0.83 -11.69
CA LEU A 68 5.91 -1.48 -10.40
C LEU A 68 4.52 -1.76 -9.81
N PHE A 69 3.61 -0.80 -9.89
CA PHE A 69 2.23 -0.98 -9.44
C PHE A 69 1.59 -2.18 -10.15
N GLN A 70 1.68 -2.23 -11.47
CA GLN A 70 1.10 -3.31 -12.26
C GLN A 70 1.74 -4.67 -11.94
N ASP A 71 3.05 -4.71 -11.69
CA ASP A 71 3.74 -5.92 -11.25
C ASP A 71 3.26 -6.38 -9.87
N TYR A 72 3.04 -5.45 -8.93
CA TYR A 72 2.54 -5.77 -7.60
C TYR A 72 1.12 -6.35 -7.64
N ILE A 73 0.22 -5.75 -8.43
CA ILE A 73 -1.13 -6.31 -8.66
C ILE A 73 -1.04 -7.69 -9.33
N ARG A 74 -0.16 -7.87 -10.30
CA ARG A 74 0.05 -9.17 -10.95
C ARG A 74 0.53 -10.23 -9.96
N ARG A 75 1.45 -9.90 -9.06
CA ARG A 75 1.95 -10.83 -8.03
C ARG A 75 0.85 -11.31 -7.10
N VAL A 76 -0.12 -10.46 -6.77
CA VAL A 76 -1.29 -10.85 -5.95
C VAL A 76 -2.27 -11.72 -6.73
N THR A 77 -2.55 -11.37 -8.00
CA THR A 77 -3.60 -12.03 -8.80
C THR A 77 -3.14 -13.28 -9.55
N HIS A 78 -1.85 -13.47 -9.75
CA HIS A 78 -1.27 -14.62 -10.47
C HIS A 78 -0.54 -15.58 -9.52
N GLN A 79 -1.15 -15.84 -8.36
CA GLN A 79 -0.65 -16.84 -7.44
C GLN A 79 -0.88 -18.25 -7.99
N SER A 80 0.11 -19.13 -7.81
CA SER A 80 0.03 -20.53 -8.20
C SER A 80 0.06 -21.42 -6.96
N ARG A 81 -0.30 -22.70 -7.09
CA ARG A 81 -0.15 -23.69 -6.00
C ARG A 81 1.28 -23.79 -5.44
N LYS A 82 2.29 -23.30 -6.16
CA LYS A 82 3.70 -23.31 -5.73
C LYS A 82 4.19 -21.96 -5.19
N THR A 83 3.41 -20.90 -5.36
CA THR A 83 3.78 -19.51 -5.03
C THR A 83 2.58 -18.79 -4.40
N SER A 84 2.06 -19.37 -3.32
CA SER A 84 1.00 -18.76 -2.52
C SER A 84 1.61 -17.74 -1.57
N LEU A 85 1.14 -16.50 -1.66
CA LEU A 85 1.50 -15.45 -0.72
C LEU A 85 0.68 -15.62 0.56
N THR A 86 1.28 -15.32 1.71
CA THR A 86 0.51 -15.21 2.95
C THR A 86 -0.31 -13.91 2.95
N GLY A 87 -1.38 -13.85 3.75
CA GLY A 87 -2.18 -12.62 3.87
C GLY A 87 -1.34 -11.40 4.25
N HIS A 88 -0.37 -11.56 5.15
CA HIS A 88 0.58 -10.49 5.52
C HIS A 88 1.41 -10.01 4.32
N GLN A 89 1.85 -10.92 3.45
CA GLN A 89 2.59 -10.55 2.24
C GLN A 89 1.68 -9.82 1.23
N ILE A 90 0.44 -10.27 1.07
CA ILE A 90 -0.54 -9.61 0.20
C ILE A 90 -0.82 -8.18 0.72
N LEU A 91 -1.10 -8.02 2.01
CA LEU A 91 -1.32 -6.72 2.64
C LEU A 91 -0.13 -5.77 2.40
N GLN A 92 1.09 -6.27 2.60
CA GLN A 92 2.30 -5.49 2.33
C GLN A 92 2.40 -5.08 0.85
N ILE A 93 2.18 -6.00 -0.09
CA ILE A 93 2.27 -5.72 -1.53
C ILE A 93 1.21 -4.69 -1.95
N LEU A 94 -0.04 -4.86 -1.51
CA LEU A 94 -1.14 -3.96 -1.83
C LEU A 94 -0.93 -2.57 -1.24
N THR A 95 -0.46 -2.48 0.01
CA THR A 95 -0.08 -1.20 0.64
C THR A 95 1.00 -0.51 -0.17
N ARG A 96 2.05 -1.24 -0.56
CA ARG A 96 3.15 -0.68 -1.38
C ARG A 96 2.71 -0.33 -2.79
N ALA A 97 1.69 -0.98 -3.34
CA ALA A 97 1.11 -0.59 -4.62
C ALA A 97 0.46 0.80 -4.50
N LEU A 98 -0.37 1.03 -3.48
CA LEU A 98 -0.99 2.35 -3.28
C LEU A 98 0.03 3.46 -3.03
N ASP A 99 1.13 3.19 -2.30
CA ASP A 99 2.23 4.15 -2.09
C ASP A 99 2.90 4.65 -3.40
N LEU A 100 2.74 3.92 -4.52
CA LEU A 100 3.28 4.30 -5.83
C LEU A 100 2.39 5.32 -6.56
N LEU A 101 1.15 5.47 -6.12
CA LEU A 101 0.19 6.39 -6.75
C LEU A 101 0.35 7.79 -6.17
N ASP A 102 0.76 8.73 -7.03
CA ASP A 102 0.81 10.15 -6.71
C ASP A 102 -0.19 10.88 -7.60
N PRO A 103 -1.34 11.32 -7.06
CA PRO A 103 -2.32 12.03 -7.84
C PRO A 103 -1.75 13.26 -8.54
N GLU A 104 -0.84 14.02 -7.94
CA GLU A 104 -0.26 15.23 -8.52
C GLU A 104 0.54 14.93 -9.79
N ARG A 105 1.13 13.74 -9.88
CA ARG A 105 2.03 13.35 -10.97
C ARG A 105 1.42 12.38 -11.99
N ILE A 106 0.37 11.66 -11.61
CA ILE A 106 -0.30 10.68 -12.47
C ILE A 106 -1.51 11.33 -13.14
N ALA A 107 -1.68 11.09 -14.44
CA ALA A 107 -2.87 11.51 -15.16
C ALA A 107 -4.13 10.89 -14.52
N PRO A 108 -5.20 11.68 -14.22
CA PRO A 108 -6.34 11.19 -13.45
C PRO A 108 -6.98 9.90 -13.98
N LYS A 109 -7.17 9.82 -15.30
CA LYS A 109 -7.73 8.63 -15.96
C LYS A 109 -6.84 7.39 -15.77
N THR A 110 -5.52 7.55 -15.82
CA THR A 110 -4.56 6.47 -15.56
C THR A 110 -4.59 6.03 -14.11
N GLY A 111 -4.64 6.97 -13.16
CA GLY A 111 -4.76 6.66 -11.73
C GLY A 111 -6.02 5.84 -11.43
N LEU A 112 -7.15 6.21 -12.01
CA LEU A 112 -8.41 5.45 -11.91
C LEU A 112 -8.31 4.04 -12.49
N GLN A 113 -7.64 3.85 -13.63
CA GLN A 113 -7.43 2.51 -14.22
C GLN A 113 -6.56 1.60 -13.32
N LEU A 114 -5.55 2.19 -12.69
CA LEU A 114 -4.68 1.47 -11.74
C LEU A 114 -5.47 1.09 -10.48
N LEU A 115 -6.27 2.01 -9.93
CA LEU A 115 -7.12 1.74 -8.77
C LEU A 115 -8.24 0.74 -9.08
N GLU A 116 -8.80 0.73 -10.28
CA GLU A 116 -9.71 -0.32 -10.70
C GLU A 116 -9.04 -1.69 -10.63
N SER A 117 -7.82 -1.80 -11.14
CA SER A 117 -7.04 -3.06 -11.07
C SER A 117 -6.74 -3.48 -9.63
N PHE A 118 -6.57 -2.51 -8.72
CA PHE A 118 -6.42 -2.73 -7.29
C PHE A 118 -7.70 -3.24 -6.64
N TYR A 119 -8.85 -2.60 -6.89
CA TYR A 119 -10.13 -3.02 -6.29
C TYR A 119 -10.50 -4.46 -6.67
N LEU A 120 -10.10 -4.91 -7.86
CA LEU A 120 -10.29 -6.29 -8.31
C LEU A 120 -9.41 -7.33 -7.58
N THR A 121 -8.55 -6.92 -6.63
CA THR A 121 -7.78 -7.85 -5.79
C THR A 121 -8.42 -8.15 -4.45
N ASP A 122 -9.60 -7.60 -4.14
CA ASP A 122 -10.28 -7.77 -2.85
C ASP A 122 -10.56 -9.23 -2.48
N SER A 123 -11.05 -10.05 -3.42
CA SER A 123 -11.25 -11.48 -3.20
C SER A 123 -9.95 -12.20 -2.85
N TRP A 124 -8.88 -11.95 -3.60
CA TRP A 124 -7.55 -12.50 -3.31
C TRP A 124 -7.03 -12.11 -1.92
N ALA A 125 -7.33 -10.89 -1.47
CA ALA A 125 -6.94 -10.42 -0.15
C ALA A 125 -7.74 -11.11 0.96
N LEU A 126 -9.08 -11.08 0.86
CA LEU A 126 -9.96 -11.55 1.93
C LEU A 126 -10.09 -13.08 2.00
N GLU A 127 -9.83 -13.79 0.90
CA GLU A 127 -9.73 -15.25 0.91
C GLU A 127 -8.40 -15.74 1.48
N SER A 128 -7.39 -14.87 1.62
CA SER A 128 -6.04 -15.28 2.03
C SER A 128 -5.88 -15.53 3.54
N THR A 129 -6.68 -14.86 4.36
CA THR A 129 -6.70 -14.99 5.83
C THR A 129 -7.87 -14.21 6.41
N THR A 130 -8.38 -14.64 7.56
CA THR A 130 -9.35 -13.87 8.37
C THR A 130 -8.68 -13.01 9.45
N GLU A 131 -7.39 -13.21 9.72
CA GLU A 131 -6.67 -12.50 10.79
C GLU A 131 -6.45 -11.02 10.48
N LEU A 132 -6.49 -10.64 9.19
CA LEU A 132 -6.20 -9.30 8.69
C LEU A 132 -7.44 -8.62 8.10
N ASP A 133 -8.65 -9.11 8.39
CA ASP A 133 -9.89 -8.58 7.81
C ASP A 133 -10.01 -7.06 8.01
N PHE A 134 -9.70 -6.58 9.21
CA PHE A 134 -9.74 -5.14 9.53
C PHE A 134 -8.68 -4.34 8.75
N ASP A 135 -7.46 -4.87 8.60
CA ASP A 135 -6.39 -4.19 7.87
C ASP A 135 -6.70 -4.11 6.37
N PHE A 136 -7.26 -5.19 5.80
CA PHE A 136 -7.73 -5.17 4.43
C PHE A 136 -8.93 -4.24 4.25
N GLU A 137 -9.92 -4.31 5.13
CA GLU A 137 -11.08 -3.42 5.11
C GLU A 137 -10.63 -1.96 5.11
N TYR A 138 -9.75 -1.56 6.03
CA TYR A 138 -9.19 -0.21 6.08
C TYR A 138 -8.45 0.15 4.78
N LEU A 139 -7.65 -0.77 4.24
CA LEU A 139 -6.89 -0.52 3.00
C LEU A 139 -7.81 -0.26 1.80
N PHE A 140 -8.89 -1.01 1.63
CA PHE A 140 -9.82 -0.84 0.50
C PHE A 140 -10.81 0.32 0.69
N THR A 141 -11.36 0.46 1.90
CA THR A 141 -12.48 1.36 2.18
C THR A 141 -12.06 2.78 2.55
N GLU A 142 -10.84 2.96 3.08
CA GLU A 142 -10.30 4.26 3.48
C GLU A 142 -9.14 4.68 2.58
N VAL A 143 -8.07 3.88 2.51
CA VAL A 143 -6.83 4.29 1.81
C VAL A 143 -7.04 4.35 0.29
N ALA A 144 -7.49 3.25 -0.31
CA ALA A 144 -7.75 3.21 -1.76
C ALA A 144 -8.90 4.14 -2.16
N TYR A 145 -9.93 4.26 -1.32
CA TYR A 145 -11.06 5.15 -1.55
C TYR A 145 -10.61 6.62 -1.61
N SER A 146 -9.78 7.06 -0.67
CA SER A 146 -9.26 8.42 -0.66
C SER A 146 -8.49 8.75 -1.95
N LEU A 147 -7.65 7.82 -2.42
CA LEU A 147 -6.94 7.98 -3.69
C LEU A 147 -7.89 7.99 -4.89
N PHE A 148 -8.92 7.13 -4.88
CA PHE A 148 -9.92 7.07 -5.94
C PHE A 148 -10.69 8.37 -6.04
N ASP A 149 -11.19 8.93 -4.93
CA ASP A 149 -11.89 10.19 -4.91
C ASP A 149 -11.02 11.34 -5.43
N GLU A 150 -9.75 11.38 -5.02
CA GLU A 150 -8.81 12.42 -5.49
C GLU A 150 -8.59 12.36 -7.00
N PHE A 151 -8.38 11.18 -7.57
CA PHE A 151 -8.28 11.01 -9.02
C PHE A 151 -9.62 11.30 -9.73
N ALA A 152 -10.75 10.86 -9.16
CA ALA A 152 -12.08 11.06 -9.73
C ALA A 152 -12.41 12.54 -9.86
N VAL A 153 -12.20 13.34 -8.80
CA VAL A 153 -12.44 14.79 -8.78
C VAL A 153 -11.64 15.51 -9.86
N ARG A 154 -10.43 15.03 -10.16
CA ARG A 154 -9.52 15.64 -11.14
C ARG A 154 -9.76 15.15 -12.56
N CYS A 155 -10.53 14.07 -12.74
CA CYS A 155 -10.85 13.53 -14.04
C CYS A 155 -11.98 14.33 -14.69
N LYS A 156 -11.71 14.94 -15.85
CA LYS A 156 -12.72 15.73 -16.61
C LYS A 156 -13.79 14.87 -17.28
N ASP A 157 -13.55 13.57 -17.39
CA ASP A 157 -14.41 12.61 -18.06
C ASP A 157 -15.33 11.94 -17.01
N HIS A 158 -16.33 12.68 -16.53
CA HIS A 158 -17.21 12.24 -15.44
C HIS A 158 -18.03 10.99 -15.83
N GLU A 159 -18.43 10.87 -17.08
CA GLU A 159 -19.15 9.69 -17.59
C GLU A 159 -18.28 8.43 -17.50
N TYR A 160 -16.98 8.54 -17.82
CA TYR A 160 -16.04 7.44 -17.63
C TYR A 160 -15.93 7.03 -16.17
N VAL A 161 -15.82 7.98 -15.23
CA VAL A 161 -15.72 7.66 -13.80
C VAL A 161 -16.99 6.99 -13.30
N GLN A 162 -18.17 7.52 -13.64
CA GLN A 162 -19.46 6.93 -13.28
C GLN A 162 -19.62 5.51 -13.85
N THR A 163 -19.15 5.28 -15.08
CA THR A 163 -19.19 3.94 -15.71
C THR A 163 -18.27 2.95 -15.00
N MET A 164 -17.07 3.40 -14.60
CA MET A 164 -16.15 2.60 -13.79
C MET A 164 -16.73 2.25 -12.42
N ILE A 165 -17.29 3.23 -11.69
CA ILE A 165 -17.92 3.00 -10.38
C ILE A 165 -19.04 1.96 -10.50
N LYS A 166 -19.93 2.09 -11.50
CA LYS A 166 -21.00 1.12 -11.74
C LYS A 166 -20.44 -0.29 -11.98
N ARG A 167 -19.36 -0.42 -12.75
CA ARG A 167 -18.71 -1.71 -13.00
C ARG A 167 -18.11 -2.31 -11.73
N LEU A 168 -17.37 -1.52 -10.95
CA LEU A 168 -16.76 -1.97 -9.70
C LEU A 168 -17.80 -2.42 -8.66
N LEU A 169 -18.93 -1.71 -8.59
CA LEU A 169 -20.04 -2.02 -7.67
C LEU A 169 -20.94 -3.17 -8.13
N ALA A 170 -20.92 -3.53 -9.41
CA ALA A 170 -21.75 -4.62 -9.94
C ALA A 170 -21.31 -6.00 -9.39
N ASP A 171 -20.06 -6.12 -8.98
CA ASP A 171 -19.47 -7.33 -8.41
C ASP A 171 -18.63 -6.97 -7.18
N ASP A 172 -19.32 -6.66 -6.07
CA ASP A 172 -18.74 -6.30 -4.77
C ASP A 172 -19.05 -7.39 -3.73
N GLY A 173 -18.63 -8.62 -4.00
CA GLY A 173 -18.97 -9.80 -3.19
C GLY A 173 -18.56 -9.71 -1.72
N TYR A 174 -17.57 -8.86 -1.41
CA TYR A 174 -17.05 -8.63 -0.07
C TYR A 174 -17.43 -7.26 0.53
N GLY A 175 -18.16 -6.40 -0.20
CA GLY A 175 -18.59 -5.08 0.29
C GLY A 175 -17.48 -4.03 0.40
N MET A 176 -16.27 -4.32 -0.08
CA MET A 176 -15.09 -3.46 0.03
C MET A 176 -15.16 -2.21 -0.86
N ARG A 177 -16.06 -2.21 -1.84
CA ARG A 177 -16.17 -1.16 -2.85
C ARG A 177 -17.36 -0.24 -2.60
N GLY A 178 -18.15 -0.50 -1.56
CA GLY A 178 -19.38 0.23 -1.25
C GLY A 178 -19.21 1.75 -1.14
N ASN A 179 -18.07 2.21 -0.61
CA ASN A 179 -17.77 3.64 -0.44
C ASN A 179 -17.66 4.38 -1.78
N LEU A 180 -17.40 3.70 -2.90
CA LEU A 180 -17.34 4.34 -4.24
C LEU A 180 -18.66 5.01 -4.63
N LYS A 181 -19.80 4.65 -4.01
CA LYS A 181 -21.09 5.34 -4.17
C LYS A 181 -21.06 6.78 -3.66
N ASN A 182 -20.14 7.10 -2.75
CA ASN A 182 -20.04 8.39 -2.09
C ASN A 182 -19.13 9.37 -2.84
N VAL A 183 -18.55 8.97 -3.99
CA VAL A 183 -17.79 9.88 -4.86
C VAL A 183 -18.75 10.95 -5.38
N THR A 184 -18.84 12.05 -4.65
CA THR A 184 -19.98 12.98 -4.65
C THR A 184 -19.75 14.20 -5.55
N ARG A 185 -18.64 14.23 -6.28
CA ARG A 185 -18.16 15.41 -7.03
C ARG A 185 -18.04 15.20 -8.54
N LEU A 186 -18.78 14.24 -9.09
CA LEU A 186 -18.81 13.92 -10.52
C LEU A 186 -20.05 14.48 -11.21
#